data_AF-A0A9P4HMS2-F1
#
_entry.id   AF-A0A9P4HMS2-F1
#
_cell.length_a   1.000
_cell.length_b   1.000
_cell.length_c   1.000
_cell.angle_alpha   90.00
_cell.angle_beta   90.00
_cell.angle_gamma   90.00
#
_symmetry.space_group_name_H-M   'P 1'
#
loop_
_entity.id
_entity.type
_entity.pdbx_description
1 polymer ?
#
loop_
_entity_poly.entity_id
_entity_poly.type
_entity_poly.pdbx_seq_one_letter_code
_entity_poly.pdbx_strand_id
1 'polypeptide(L)' 'SKPRSGRPSAATARDKRKIIREIIANPKATYKETKITTRCYFSNTTYRKILKKYNIKK' A
#
# COMPACT_ATOMS: atom_id res chain seq x y z
N SER A 1 -24.04 -23.18 5.59
CA SER A 1 -22.62 -23.17 6.01
C SER A 1 -22.19 -21.72 6.24
N LYS A 2 -21.50 -21.39 7.34
CA LYS A 2 -21.00 -20.02 7.56
C LYS A 2 -19.79 -19.76 6.64
N PRO A 3 -19.64 -18.56 6.06
CA PRO A 3 -18.48 -18.22 5.25
C PRO A 3 -17.20 -18.30 6.08
N ARG A 4 -16.14 -18.88 5.50
CA ARG A 4 -14.84 -18.97 6.15
C ARG A 4 -14.15 -17.61 6.12
N SER A 5 -13.53 -17.22 7.24
CA SER A 5 -12.68 -16.03 7.28
C SER A 5 -11.51 -16.21 6.32
N GLY A 6 -11.36 -15.28 5.37
CA GLY A 6 -10.23 -15.28 4.44
C GLY A 6 -8.88 -15.02 5.12
N ARG A 7 -7.80 -15.32 4.42
CA ARG A 7 -6.43 -15.04 4.89
C ARG A 7 -6.25 -13.55 5.16
N PRO A 8 -5.65 -13.14 6.29
CA PRO A 8 -5.36 -11.75 6.57
C PRO A 8 -4.42 -11.14 5.52
N SER A 9 -4.60 -9.86 5.24
CA SER A 9 -3.75 -9.12 4.31
C SER A 9 -2.34 -8.94 4.89
N ALA A 10 -1.31 -9.14 4.06
CA ALA A 10 0.07 -8.90 4.46
C ALA A 10 0.36 -7.44 4.82
N ALA A 11 -0.36 -6.48 4.22
CA ALA A 11 -0.21 -5.06 4.51
C ALA A 11 -1.12 -4.66 5.69
N THR A 12 -0.51 -4.24 6.80
CA THR A 12 -1.26 -3.77 7.97
C THR A 12 -1.92 -2.42 7.69
N ALA A 13 -2.85 -2.00 8.54
CA ALA A 13 -3.44 -0.66 8.45
C ALA A 13 -2.38 0.44 8.64
N ARG A 14 -1.37 0.19 9.47
CA ARG A 14 -0.26 1.14 9.71
C ARG A 14 0.59 1.31 8.45
N ASP A 15 0.92 0.22 7.77
CA ASP A 15 1.72 0.26 6.54
C ASP A 15 0.98 1.00 5.44
N LYS A 16 -0.31 0.71 5.26
CA LYS A 16 -1.17 1.41 4.29
C LYS A 16 -1.12 2.92 4.53
N ARG A 17 -1.27 3.36 5.77
CA ARG A 17 -1.21 4.79 6.13
C ARG A 17 0.16 5.41 5.82
N LYS A 18 1.26 4.72 6.12
CA LYS A 18 2.62 5.20 5.80
C LYS A 18 2.80 5.39 4.29
N ILE A 19 2.44 4.37 3.51
CA ILE A 19 2.51 4.39 2.04
C ILE A 19 1.70 5.56 1.46
N ILE A 20 0.48 5.75 1.93
CA ILE A 20 -0.42 6.79 1.41
C ILE A 20 0.10 8.19 1.76
N ARG A 21 0.53 8.40 3.01
CA ARG A 21 1.09 9.69 3.42
C ARG A 21 2.32 10.05 2.60
N GLU A 22 3.21 9.09 2.38
CA GLU A 22 4.41 9.30 1.57
C GLU A 22 4.07 9.65 0.12
N ILE A 23 3.10 8.97 -0.47
CA ILE A 23 2.69 9.22 -1.86
C ILE A 23 1.94 10.54 -2.00
N ILE A 24 1.16 10.96 -1.01
CA ILE A 24 0.52 12.29 -1.00
C ILE A 24 1.57 13.38 -0.84
N ALA A 25 2.55 13.21 0.05
CA ALA A 25 3.62 14.17 0.25
C ALA A 25 4.55 14.27 -0.97
N ASN A 26 4.84 13.13 -1.61
CA ASN A 26 5.74 13.02 -2.76
C ASN A 26 5.06 12.26 -3.94
N PRO A 27 4.13 12.91 -4.68
CA PRO A 27 3.37 12.23 -5.74
C PRO A 27 4.23 11.64 -6.84
N LYS A 28 5.34 12.30 -7.19
CA LYS A 28 6.28 11.88 -8.22
C LYS A 28 7.23 10.75 -7.79
N ALA A 29 7.28 10.41 -6.50
CA ALA A 29 8.23 9.42 -6.00
C ALA A 29 8.01 8.05 -6.68
N THR A 30 9.05 7.34 -7.06
CA THR A 30 8.86 6.00 -7.64
C THR A 30 8.40 4.99 -6.58
N TYR A 31 7.83 3.85 -6.98
CA TYR A 31 7.54 2.77 -6.03
C TYR A 31 8.79 2.30 -5.28
N LYS A 32 9.98 2.41 -5.89
CA LYS A 32 11.25 2.06 -5.24
C LYS A 32 11.56 3.04 -4.11
N GLU A 33 11.46 4.34 -4.36
CA GLU A 33 11.65 5.39 -3.34
C GLU A 33 10.64 5.25 -2.21
N THR A 34 9.35 5.07 -2.52
CA THR A 34 8.32 4.91 -1.48
C THR A 34 8.61 3.71 -0.57
N LYS A 35 9.11 2.59 -1.11
CA LYS A 35 9.49 1.42 -0.30
C LYS A 35 10.63 1.74 0.66
N ILE A 36 11.64 2.46 0.19
CA ILE A 36 12.81 2.85 0.99
C ILE A 36 12.37 3.79 2.12
N THR A 37 11.61 4.85 1.80
CA THR A 37 11.17 5.84 2.80
C THR A 37 10.23 5.24 3.84
N THR A 38 9.28 4.40 3.41
CA THR A 38 8.27 3.83 4.33
C THR A 38 8.72 2.55 5.03
N ARG A 39 9.82 1.94 4.58
CA ARG A 39 10.31 0.60 4.95
C ARG A 39 9.26 -0.50 4.71
N CYS A 40 8.37 -0.31 3.75
CA CYS A 40 7.32 -1.27 3.39
C CYS A 40 7.66 -1.99 2.08
N TYR A 41 8.34 -3.13 2.14
CA TYR A 41 8.86 -3.82 0.95
C TYR A 41 7.85 -4.75 0.26
N PHE A 42 6.63 -4.28 0.02
CA PHE A 42 5.63 -5.07 -0.70
C PHE A 42 5.87 -5.08 -2.22
N SER A 43 5.23 -6.03 -2.90
CA SER A 43 5.22 -6.08 -4.37
C SER A 43 4.55 -4.84 -4.98
N ASN A 44 4.93 -4.48 -6.21
CA ASN A 44 4.30 -3.35 -6.91
C ASN A 44 2.79 -3.58 -7.12
N THR A 45 2.37 -4.84 -7.27
CA THR A 45 0.95 -5.22 -7.34
C THR A 45 0.19 -4.90 -6.06
N THR A 46 0.82 -5.09 -4.89
CA THR A 46 0.23 -4.73 -3.59
C THR A 46 0.09 -3.22 -3.45
N TYR A 47 1.12 -2.46 -3.86
CA TYR A 47 1.05 -1.00 -3.90
C TYR A 47 -0.11 -0.49 -4.78
N ARG A 48 -0.24 -1.00 -6.02
CA ARG A 48 -1.37 -0.65 -6.91
C ARG A 48 -2.72 -0.97 -6.28
N LYS A 49 -2.87 -2.14 -5.65
CA LYS A 49 -4.13 -2.52 -4.96
C LYS A 49 -4.45 -1.57 -3.80
N ILE A 50 -3.45 -1.19 -3.01
CA ILE A 50 -3.60 -0.22 -1.93
C ILE A 50 -4.04 1.13 -2.51
N LEU A 51 -3.32 1.67 -3.49
CA LEU A 51 -3.62 2.98 -4.08
C LEU A 51 -5.00 3.04 -4.75
N LYS A 52 -5.38 1.97 -5.45
CA LYS A 52 -6.72 1.86 -6.05
C LYS A 52 -7.83 1.98 -5.00
N LYS A 53 -7.64 1.40 -3.81
CA LYS A 53 -8.62 1.50 -2.70
C LYS A 53 -8.80 2.94 -2.19
N TYR A 54 -7.77 3.78 -2.33
CA TYR A 54 -7.80 5.18 -1.93
C TYR A 54 -7.99 6.13 -3.12
N ASN A 55 -8.33 5.60 -4.30
CA ASN A 55 -8.53 6.36 -5.53
C ASN A 55 -7.32 7.22 -5.96
N ILE A 56 -6.10 6.79 -5.63
CA ILE A 56 -4.86 7.45 -6.02
C ILE A 56 -4.36 6.82 -7.33
N LYS A 57 -4.14 7.65 -8.36
CA LYS A 57 -3.62 7.22 -9.67
C LYS A 57 -2.12 7.47 -9.74
N LYS A 58 -1.34 6.44 -10.09
CA LYS A 58 0.12 6.47 -10.17
C LYS A 58 0.64 5.42 -11.13
#